data_AF-A0A7R9IHJ4-F1
#
_entry.id   AF-A0A7R9IHJ4-F1
#
_cell.length_a   1.000
_cell.length_b   1.000
_cell.length_c   1.000
_cell.angle_alpha   90.00
_cell.angle_beta   90.00
_cell.angle_gamma   90.00
#
_symmetry.space_group_name_H-M   'P 1'
#
loop_
_entity.id
_entity.type
_entity.pdbx_description
1 polymer ?
#
loop_
_entity_poly.entity_id
_entity_poly.type
_entity_poly.pdbx_seq_one_letter_code
_entity_poly.pdbx_strand_id
1 'polypeptide(L)'
;MRAVAVSVWIFMNLVFLGMCGYIYLLWSQYWNYVERQQLQMANIVNINSYNSNNQIFYYPRRLESPTVDTVGVTSRRLSNRWNRTFTVVRRRSRPRFPKLRSMEIEPRSGTPKCVVDCATPSLEDIGKDRLLSRVSAHKSQLVVQLRRVLLEESSVFKAKGDSNNPYNVQYAGPRGTYTEKSVQQLVCELKQRVDMRTLSKEDEPFRSLGLAESFPDAPLFDERRCYNTCAIVSNAGSLYKSGLGAFIDSHELVVRFNHAPTEGYTSDVGSKTSLRILNSQVVSKPVFGFLDSPLYRGMMLLAWDPSNYSATLDEWYKNPDFDLFSPYFEHRVRHPSGVFHLLDPRALWTLWEYIQSHIPIRIRKNPPSSGFLGLALTLPHCRLVDLVEYVPSLRLTKRCHYWDVTEDSSCTFGVWHPLAAEKLLTLALNIADDAAVFSQGYVRVPGYDALSC
;
A
#
# COMPACT_ATOMS: atom_id res chain seq x y z
N MET A 1 23.80 0.38 -65.66
CA MET A 1 23.02 -0.31 -64.60
C MET A 1 23.86 -0.72 -63.39
N ARG A 2 24.87 -1.61 -63.49
CA ARG A 2 25.63 -2.10 -62.31
C ARG A 2 26.19 -1.00 -61.38
N ALA A 3 26.79 0.06 -61.92
CA ALA A 3 27.30 1.18 -61.12
C ALA A 3 26.21 1.89 -60.28
N VAL A 4 25.00 2.07 -60.85
CA VAL A 4 23.86 2.69 -60.14
C VAL A 4 23.40 1.81 -58.98
N ALA A 5 23.32 0.49 -59.19
CA ALA A 5 22.96 -0.46 -58.14
C ALA A 5 23.96 -0.44 -56.97
N VAL A 6 25.27 -0.36 -57.26
CA VAL A 6 26.32 -0.21 -56.23
C VAL A 6 26.17 1.11 -55.47
N SER A 7 25.93 2.23 -56.17
CA SER A 7 25.73 3.54 -55.53
C SER A 7 24.50 3.56 -54.61
N VAL A 8 23.37 2.98 -55.03
CA VAL A 8 22.15 2.88 -54.21
C VAL A 8 22.38 1.98 -52.99
N TRP A 9 23.11 0.87 -53.15
CA TRP A 9 23.45 -0.02 -52.03
C TRP A 9 24.35 0.68 -51.00
N ILE A 10 25.37 1.42 -51.44
CA ILE A 10 26.23 2.23 -50.55
C ILE A 10 25.40 3.29 -49.80
N PHE A 11 24.52 4.00 -50.51
CA PHE A 11 23.64 5.01 -49.90
C PHE A 11 22.71 4.42 -48.83
N MET A 12 22.05 3.29 -49.11
CA MET A 12 21.19 2.60 -48.13
C MET A 12 21.95 2.20 -46.86
N ASN A 13 23.16 1.66 -47.00
CA ASN A 13 23.99 1.29 -45.85
C ASN A 13 24.43 2.52 -45.03
N LEU A 14 24.79 3.63 -45.68
CA LEU A 14 25.12 4.89 -45.00
C LEU A 14 23.94 5.47 -44.22
N VAL A 15 22.73 5.47 -44.80
CA VAL A 15 21.51 5.91 -44.12
C VAL A 15 21.18 5.01 -42.92
N PHE A 16 21.29 3.69 -43.09
CA PHE A 16 21.04 2.74 -42.00
C PHE A 16 22.04 2.90 -40.85
N LEU A 17 23.34 3.00 -41.14
CA LEU A 17 24.38 3.27 -40.14
C LEU A 17 24.15 4.63 -39.44
N GLY A 18 23.75 5.66 -40.19
CA GLY A 18 23.38 6.96 -39.62
C GLY A 18 22.19 6.88 -38.66
N MET A 19 21.12 6.16 -39.03
CA MET A 19 19.97 5.95 -38.15
C MET A 19 20.32 5.13 -36.90
N CYS A 20 21.08 4.05 -37.03
CA CYS A 20 21.56 3.27 -35.90
C CYS A 20 22.45 4.11 -34.96
N GLY A 21 23.35 4.93 -35.51
CA GLY A 21 24.17 5.87 -34.74
C GLY A 21 23.35 6.93 -33.99
N TYR A 22 22.30 7.46 -34.63
CA TYR A 22 21.39 8.42 -34.00
C TYR A 22 20.55 7.78 -32.87
N ILE A 23 20.02 6.57 -33.09
CA ILE A 23 19.32 5.80 -32.05
C ILE A 23 20.26 5.47 -30.89
N TYR A 24 21.51 5.09 -31.16
CA TYR A 24 22.52 4.85 -30.14
C TYR A 24 22.87 6.12 -29.35
N LEU A 25 22.94 7.29 -30.00
CA LEU A 25 23.13 8.58 -29.33
C LEU A 25 21.96 8.92 -28.41
N LEU A 26 20.71 8.78 -28.86
CA LEU A 26 19.53 9.00 -28.02
C LEU A 26 19.47 8.03 -26.83
N TRP A 27 19.77 6.75 -27.07
CA TRP A 27 19.86 5.73 -26.03
C TRP A 27 20.97 6.07 -25.02
N SER A 28 22.17 6.41 -25.48
CA SER A 28 23.29 6.81 -24.63
C SER A 28 23.00 8.08 -23.82
N GLN A 29 22.34 9.08 -24.41
CA GLN A 29 21.91 10.29 -23.70
C GLN A 29 20.83 9.99 -22.64
N TYR A 30 19.86 9.13 -22.96
CA TYR A 30 18.84 8.67 -22.01
C TYR A 30 19.48 7.93 -20.83
N TRP A 31 20.37 6.97 -21.08
CA TRP A 31 21.06 6.24 -20.01
C TRP A 31 22.00 7.14 -19.19
N ASN A 32 22.71 8.09 -19.81
CA ASN A 32 23.47 9.12 -19.09
C ASN A 32 22.58 10.02 -18.22
N TYR A 33 21.38 10.37 -18.68
CA TYR A 33 20.41 11.13 -17.88
C TYR A 33 19.92 10.31 -16.69
N VAL A 34 19.56 9.04 -16.91
CA VAL A 34 19.17 8.11 -15.84
C VAL A 34 20.31 7.90 -14.84
N GLU A 35 21.55 7.72 -15.30
CA GLU A 35 22.73 7.56 -14.44
C GLU A 35 23.01 8.84 -13.63
N ARG A 36 22.87 10.04 -14.21
CA ARG A 36 22.97 11.30 -13.45
C ARG A 36 21.87 11.44 -12.39
N GLN A 37 20.65 11.00 -12.68
CA GLN A 37 19.58 10.92 -11.68
C GLN A 37 19.88 9.88 -10.58
N GLN A 38 20.41 8.72 -10.95
CA GLN A 38 20.86 7.70 -9.99
C GLN A 38 22.03 8.21 -9.14
N LEU A 39 22.98 8.97 -9.69
CA LEU A 39 24.08 9.59 -8.94
C LEU A 39 23.60 10.70 -8.00
N GLN A 40 22.59 11.49 -8.39
CA GLN A 40 21.93 12.43 -7.48
C GLN A 40 21.26 11.71 -6.30
N MET A 41 20.55 10.59 -6.56
CA MET A 41 19.99 9.76 -5.49
C MET A 41 21.05 9.03 -4.66
N ALA A 42 22.13 8.54 -5.30
CA ALA A 42 23.23 7.87 -4.63
C ALA A 42 23.97 8.83 -3.70
N ASN A 43 24.21 10.09 -4.08
CA ASN A 43 24.79 11.08 -3.18
C ASN A 43 23.88 11.44 -1.99
N ILE A 44 22.57 11.27 -2.11
CA ILE A 44 21.63 11.39 -0.98
C ILE A 44 21.68 10.15 -0.08
N VAL A 45 21.92 8.95 -0.65
CA VAL A 45 22.00 7.67 0.08
C VAL A 45 23.37 7.45 0.73
N ASN A 46 24.47 7.85 0.10
CA ASN A 46 25.84 7.53 0.53
C ASN A 46 26.28 8.31 1.79
N ILE A 47 25.53 9.35 2.19
CA ILE A 47 25.65 10.01 3.49
C ILE A 47 25.22 9.07 4.64
N ASN A 48 24.36 8.09 4.36
CA ASN A 48 23.76 7.17 5.34
C ASN A 48 24.19 5.70 5.18
N SER A 49 25.05 5.37 4.21
CA SER A 49 25.35 3.98 3.81
C SER A 49 26.47 3.28 4.61
N TYR A 50 26.61 3.59 5.89
CA TYR A 50 27.49 2.88 6.83
C TYR A 50 26.71 1.91 7.75
N ASN A 51 25.74 1.17 7.19
CA ASN A 51 25.16 -0.06 7.76
C ASN A 51 24.13 -0.70 6.81
N SER A 52 24.59 -1.39 5.76
CA SER A 52 23.69 -2.14 4.86
C SER A 52 24.26 -3.49 4.42
N ASN A 53 24.49 -4.37 5.40
CA ASN A 53 24.43 -5.81 5.19
C ASN A 53 23.29 -6.36 6.05
N ASN A 54 22.16 -6.69 5.44
CA ASN A 54 21.26 -7.71 5.97
C ASN A 54 20.36 -8.26 4.86
N GLN A 55 20.34 -9.59 4.79
CA GLN A 55 19.57 -10.34 3.82
C GLN A 55 18.12 -10.55 4.31
N ILE A 56 17.25 -10.91 3.38
CA ILE A 56 15.81 -11.11 3.58
C ILE A 56 15.58 -12.29 4.55
N PHE A 57 15.01 -12.02 5.72
CA PHE A 57 14.59 -13.07 6.66
C PHE A 57 13.17 -13.54 6.34
N TYR A 58 13.08 -14.69 5.68
CA TYR A 58 11.94 -15.59 5.91
C TYR A 58 11.98 -16.06 7.37
N TYR A 59 10.83 -16.17 8.03
CA TYR A 59 10.73 -16.86 9.33
C TYR A 59 11.25 -18.30 9.17
N PRO A 60 12.37 -18.69 9.82
CA PRO A 60 12.88 -20.04 9.72
C PRO A 60 12.01 -21.02 10.52
N ARG A 61 11.84 -22.23 9.98
CA ARG A 61 11.09 -23.34 10.59
C ARG A 61 12.09 -24.27 11.29
N ARG A 62 11.75 -24.72 12.52
CA ARG A 62 12.52 -25.66 13.40
C ARG A 62 13.70 -25.01 14.18
N LEU A 63 14.22 -25.58 15.29
CA LEU A 63 14.07 -26.92 15.91
C LEU A 63 13.80 -26.86 17.43
N GLU A 64 13.13 -27.92 17.91
CA GLU A 64 13.35 -28.72 19.15
C GLU A 64 13.36 -28.10 20.56
N SER A 65 12.69 -28.85 21.45
CA SER A 65 12.68 -28.69 22.91
C SER A 65 14.05 -29.01 23.52
N PRO A 66 14.56 -28.24 24.51
CA PRO A 66 15.70 -28.66 25.30
C PRO A 66 15.28 -29.68 26.35
N THR A 67 15.94 -30.85 26.34
CA THR A 67 15.93 -31.78 27.48
C THR A 67 16.62 -31.14 28.69
N VAL A 68 16.14 -31.50 29.88
CA VAL A 68 16.77 -31.14 31.16
C VAL A 68 18.10 -31.87 31.30
N ASP A 69 19.18 -31.16 31.66
CA ASP A 69 20.27 -31.75 32.43
C ASP A 69 21.01 -30.68 33.26
N THR A 70 21.42 -31.05 34.47
CA THR A 70 21.92 -30.16 35.53
C THR A 70 23.40 -30.37 35.88
N VAL A 71 24.28 -29.39 35.54
CA VAL A 71 25.58 -29.07 36.20
C VAL A 71 25.92 -27.59 35.88
N GLY A 72 26.53 -26.74 36.72
CA GLY A 72 26.82 -26.85 38.17
C GLY A 72 28.16 -26.19 38.60
N VAL A 73 28.10 -25.04 39.30
CA VAL A 73 29.23 -24.39 40.05
C VAL A 73 30.32 -23.75 39.12
N THR A 74 30.94 -22.57 39.30
CA THR A 74 31.42 -21.83 40.49
C THR A 74 31.53 -20.30 40.24
N SER A 75 31.76 -19.52 41.30
CA SER A 75 31.97 -18.05 41.32
C SER A 75 33.46 -17.64 41.53
N ARG A 76 33.78 -16.34 41.28
CA ARG A 76 35.04 -15.55 41.48
C ARG A 76 35.81 -15.27 40.17
N ARG A 77 36.42 -14.09 39.94
CA ARG A 77 36.98 -13.06 40.86
C ARG A 77 36.95 -11.63 40.25
N LEU A 78 37.03 -10.60 41.09
CA LEU A 78 36.99 -9.15 40.76
C LEU A 78 38.39 -8.51 40.55
N SER A 79 38.39 -7.19 40.26
CA SER A 79 39.51 -6.21 40.16
C SER A 79 40.05 -6.01 38.73
N ASN A 80 40.42 -4.82 38.22
CA ASN A 80 40.62 -3.42 38.70
C ASN A 80 40.43 -2.48 37.47
N ARG A 81 40.42 -1.13 37.46
CA ARG A 81 40.17 -0.02 38.41
C ARG A 81 40.49 1.32 37.65
N TRP A 82 39.49 2.18 37.47
CA TRP A 82 39.55 3.66 37.40
C TRP A 82 40.01 4.46 36.15
N ASN A 83 39.10 5.37 35.76
CA ASN A 83 39.24 6.79 35.41
C ASN A 83 40.19 7.27 34.29
N ARG A 84 39.59 7.98 33.32
CA ARG A 84 40.05 9.34 32.94
C ARG A 84 38.88 10.24 32.49
N THR A 85 38.95 11.49 32.90
CA THR A 85 38.03 12.60 32.61
C THR A 85 38.12 13.07 31.16
N PHE A 86 36.98 13.45 30.56
CA PHE A 86 36.96 14.22 29.30
C PHE A 86 36.62 15.69 29.55
N THR A 87 37.50 16.56 29.08
CA THR A 87 37.38 18.03 29.17
C THR A 87 36.39 18.57 28.14
N VAL A 88 35.41 19.36 28.59
CA VAL A 88 34.45 20.03 27.69
C VAL A 88 35.12 21.25 27.03
N VAL A 89 35.64 21.07 25.81
CA VAL A 89 36.18 22.17 25.00
C VAL A 89 35.03 22.95 24.35
N ARG A 90 34.60 24.02 25.02
CA ARG A 90 33.49 24.89 24.58
C ARG A 90 33.92 25.85 23.46
N ARG A 91 34.00 25.37 22.21
CA ARG A 91 34.27 26.24 21.05
C ARG A 91 33.14 27.27 20.84
N ARG A 92 33.43 28.55 21.11
CA ARG A 92 32.61 29.69 20.69
C ARG A 92 33.03 30.15 19.30
N SER A 93 32.23 29.85 18.28
CA SER A 93 32.33 30.46 16.95
C SER A 93 31.14 31.39 16.70
N ARG A 94 31.36 32.71 16.83
CA ARG A 94 30.42 33.72 16.33
C ARG A 94 30.62 33.86 14.82
N PRO A 95 29.57 33.88 13.98
CA PRO A 95 29.70 34.31 12.60
C PRO A 95 30.06 35.79 12.54
N ARG A 96 31.07 36.14 11.74
CA ARG A 96 31.50 37.51 11.48
C ARG A 96 30.85 37.99 10.18
N PHE A 97 29.74 38.73 10.29
CA PHE A 97 29.15 39.42 9.15
C PHE A 97 30.06 40.58 8.69
N PRO A 98 30.23 40.82 7.37
CA PRO A 98 30.81 42.06 6.88
C PRO A 98 29.88 43.23 7.22
N LYS A 99 30.42 44.37 7.65
CA LYS A 99 29.64 45.61 7.75
C LYS A 99 29.30 46.08 6.34
N LEU A 100 28.04 45.99 5.91
CA LEU A 100 27.59 46.79 4.78
C LEU A 100 27.67 48.26 5.17
N ARG A 101 28.35 49.04 4.34
CA ARG A 101 28.44 50.49 4.45
C ARG A 101 27.09 51.07 4.02
N SER A 102 26.50 51.95 4.82
CA SER A 102 25.32 52.70 4.41
C SER A 102 25.66 53.58 3.22
N MET A 103 25.17 53.22 2.03
CA MET A 103 25.06 54.15 0.92
C MET A 103 23.75 54.91 1.09
N GLU A 104 23.86 56.20 1.40
CA GLU A 104 22.76 57.12 1.20
C GLU A 104 22.49 57.20 -0.31
N ILE A 105 21.24 56.92 -0.71
CA ILE A 105 20.79 57.05 -2.09
C ILE A 105 19.87 58.27 -2.13
N GLU A 106 20.30 59.31 -2.83
CA GLU A 106 19.45 60.49 -3.05
C GLU A 106 18.17 60.13 -3.83
N PRO A 107 17.04 60.79 -3.55
CA PRO A 107 15.76 60.47 -4.18
C PRO A 107 15.73 60.95 -5.64
N ARG A 108 16.00 60.04 -6.58
CA ARG A 108 15.70 60.27 -7.99
C ARG A 108 14.19 60.25 -8.23
N SER A 109 13.61 61.42 -8.49
CA SER A 109 12.25 61.57 -8.99
C SER A 109 12.07 60.87 -10.34
N GLY A 110 11.18 59.88 -10.40
CA GLY A 110 10.88 59.16 -11.65
C GLY A 110 9.96 57.98 -11.43
N THR A 111 8.65 58.22 -11.41
CA THR A 111 7.63 57.16 -11.33
C THR A 111 7.62 56.30 -12.60
N PRO A 112 7.89 54.99 -12.53
CA PRO A 112 7.50 54.06 -13.60
C PRO A 112 5.99 53.85 -13.49
N LYS A 113 5.25 54.20 -14.55
CA LYS A 113 3.82 53.85 -14.65
C LYS A 113 3.68 52.34 -14.91
N CYS A 114 3.49 51.56 -13.85
CA CYS A 114 2.86 50.25 -13.97
C CYS A 114 1.35 50.42 -13.87
N VAL A 115 0.67 50.30 -15.01
CA VAL A 115 -0.78 50.11 -15.09
C VAL A 115 -1.00 48.62 -15.38
N VAL A 116 -2.01 48.03 -14.72
CA VAL A 116 -2.36 46.59 -14.58
C VAL A 116 -1.89 46.00 -13.25
N ASP A 117 -2.84 45.36 -12.55
CA ASP A 117 -2.70 44.83 -11.19
C ASP A 117 -1.64 43.74 -11.03
N CYS A 118 -0.45 44.15 -10.58
CA CYS A 118 0.53 43.24 -10.00
C CYS A 118 0.28 43.10 -8.49
N ALA A 119 -0.79 42.41 -8.11
CA ALA A 119 -0.96 41.96 -6.73
C ALA A 119 0.19 40.99 -6.40
N THR A 120 1.11 41.40 -5.52
CA THR A 120 2.16 40.51 -5.01
C THR A 120 1.50 39.37 -4.24
N PRO A 121 1.70 38.09 -4.62
CA PRO A 121 1.03 36.97 -3.95
C PRO A 121 1.40 36.95 -2.47
N SER A 122 0.43 36.63 -1.61
CA SER A 122 0.65 36.59 -0.18
C SER A 122 1.59 35.44 0.20
N LEU A 123 2.14 35.46 1.42
CA LEU A 123 2.95 34.35 1.93
C LEU A 123 2.15 33.03 1.99
N GLU A 124 0.83 33.09 2.13
CA GLU A 124 -0.06 31.94 2.07
C GLU A 124 -0.22 31.42 0.64
N ASP A 125 -0.38 32.31 -0.35
CA ASP A 125 -0.45 31.94 -1.77
C ASP A 125 0.86 31.28 -2.23
N ILE A 126 2.02 31.87 -1.89
CA ILE A 126 3.34 31.30 -2.17
C ILE A 126 3.50 29.93 -1.48
N GLY A 127 2.98 29.77 -0.26
CA GLY A 127 2.94 28.49 0.44
C GLY A 127 2.08 27.44 -0.26
N LYS A 128 0.92 27.85 -0.78
CA LYS A 128 -0.04 27.01 -1.50
C LYS A 128 0.50 26.55 -2.86
N ASP A 129 1.09 27.46 -3.64
CA ASP A 129 1.74 27.12 -4.92
C ASP A 129 2.93 26.18 -4.74
N ARG A 130 3.71 26.37 -3.66
CA ARG A 130 4.79 25.45 -3.28
C ARG A 130 4.28 24.08 -2.83
N LEU A 131 3.08 24.00 -2.24
CA LEU A 131 2.45 22.71 -1.91
C LEU A 131 1.94 22.01 -3.17
N LEU A 132 1.22 22.71 -4.04
CA LEU A 132 0.65 22.17 -5.28
C LEU A 132 1.73 21.65 -6.23
N SER A 133 2.85 22.35 -6.38
CA SER A 133 3.99 21.89 -7.17
C SER A 133 4.63 20.62 -6.59
N ARG A 134 4.78 20.50 -5.26
CA ARG A 134 5.25 19.26 -4.60
C ARG A 134 4.27 18.10 -4.79
N VAL A 135 2.97 18.36 -4.66
CA VAL A 135 1.88 17.39 -4.88
C VAL A 135 1.92 16.85 -6.31
N SER A 136 2.02 17.73 -7.31
CA SER A 136 2.09 17.36 -8.73
C SER A 136 3.35 16.54 -9.07
N ALA A 137 4.51 16.93 -8.52
CA ALA A 137 5.76 16.18 -8.68
C ALA A 137 5.67 14.77 -8.04
N HIS A 138 5.16 14.68 -6.82
CA HIS A 138 4.98 13.40 -6.10
C HIS A 138 4.00 12.47 -6.82
N LYS A 139 2.83 12.98 -7.24
CA LYS A 139 1.84 12.25 -8.05
C LYS A 139 2.50 11.65 -9.29
N SER A 140 3.26 12.45 -10.03
CA SER A 140 3.92 12.04 -11.27
C SER A 140 4.96 10.95 -11.03
N GLN A 141 5.81 11.10 -10.01
CA GLN A 141 6.82 10.10 -9.62
C GLN A 141 6.18 8.79 -9.15
N LEU A 142 5.16 8.87 -8.30
CA LEU A 142 4.46 7.71 -7.75
C LEU A 142 3.74 6.90 -8.85
N VAL A 143 3.03 7.56 -9.78
CA VAL A 143 2.35 6.87 -10.89
C VAL A 143 3.35 6.19 -11.82
N VAL A 144 4.50 6.81 -12.10
CA VAL A 144 5.59 6.18 -12.87
C VAL A 144 6.15 4.96 -12.13
N GLN A 145 6.37 5.07 -10.81
CA GLN A 145 6.87 3.97 -10.00
C GLN A 145 5.88 2.78 -9.94
N LEU A 146 4.59 3.04 -9.71
CA LEU A 146 3.56 2.01 -9.70
C LEU A 146 3.47 1.29 -11.06
N ARG A 147 3.48 2.04 -12.17
CA ARG A 147 3.47 1.45 -13.52
C ARG A 147 4.73 0.63 -13.80
N ARG A 148 5.90 1.06 -13.30
CA ARG A 148 7.15 0.30 -13.40
C ARG A 148 7.07 -1.02 -12.66
N VAL A 149 6.64 -1.03 -11.39
CA VAL A 149 6.51 -2.27 -10.61
C VAL A 149 5.53 -3.23 -11.27
N LEU A 150 4.39 -2.73 -11.74
CA LEU A 150 3.39 -3.53 -12.46
C LEU A 150 3.96 -4.18 -13.73
N LEU A 151 4.78 -3.45 -14.50
CA LEU A 151 5.49 -3.98 -15.68
C LEU A 151 6.55 -5.02 -15.31
N GLU A 152 7.35 -4.76 -14.27
CA GLU A 152 8.37 -5.68 -13.75
C GLU A 152 7.71 -6.99 -13.29
N GLU A 153 6.66 -6.94 -12.46
CA GLU A 153 5.87 -8.11 -12.07
C GLU A 153 5.35 -8.86 -13.30
N SER A 154 4.69 -8.16 -14.24
CA SER A 154 4.18 -8.77 -15.49
C SER A 154 5.28 -9.46 -16.30
N SER A 155 6.52 -8.97 -16.25
CA SER A 155 7.66 -9.55 -16.97
C SER A 155 8.19 -10.83 -16.31
N VAL A 156 8.15 -10.93 -14.98
CA VAL A 156 8.61 -12.12 -14.24
C VAL A 156 7.79 -13.36 -14.62
N PHE A 157 6.48 -13.22 -14.85
CA PHE A 157 5.63 -14.31 -15.36
C PHE A 157 5.98 -14.75 -16.78
N LYS A 158 6.60 -13.89 -17.60
CA LYS A 158 7.11 -14.29 -18.94
C LYS A 158 8.41 -15.06 -18.82
N ALA A 159 9.28 -14.69 -17.88
CA ALA A 159 10.62 -15.27 -17.74
C ALA A 159 10.65 -16.61 -16.98
N LYS A 160 9.77 -16.81 -15.98
CA LYS A 160 9.79 -18.00 -15.10
C LYS A 160 8.72 -19.06 -15.42
N GLY A 161 7.86 -18.83 -16.41
CA GLY A 161 6.73 -19.72 -16.74
C GLY A 161 5.73 -19.86 -15.59
N ASP A 162 4.93 -20.94 -15.62
CA ASP A 162 3.86 -21.18 -14.63
C ASP A 162 4.34 -21.50 -13.21
N SER A 163 5.66 -21.53 -12.95
CA SER A 163 6.23 -21.68 -11.60
C SER A 163 5.86 -20.54 -10.62
N ASN A 164 5.29 -19.44 -11.12
CA ASN A 164 4.82 -18.30 -10.33
C ASN A 164 3.27 -18.22 -10.28
N ASN A 165 2.60 -19.38 -10.18
CA ASN A 165 1.14 -19.52 -10.13
C ASN A 165 0.67 -20.35 -8.90
N PRO A 166 0.85 -19.86 -7.67
CA PRO A 166 0.63 -20.65 -6.46
C PRO A 166 -0.82 -21.12 -6.26
N TYR A 167 -1.80 -20.36 -6.78
CA TYR A 167 -3.23 -20.66 -6.65
C TYR A 167 -3.87 -21.17 -7.95
N ASN A 168 -3.08 -21.64 -8.92
CA ASN A 168 -3.56 -22.17 -10.20
C ASN A 168 -4.58 -21.23 -10.91
N VAL A 169 -4.29 -19.93 -10.96
CA VAL A 169 -5.15 -18.93 -11.63
C VAL A 169 -5.12 -19.12 -13.15
N GLN A 170 -6.30 -19.36 -13.73
CA GLN A 170 -6.53 -19.67 -15.16
C GLN A 170 -7.39 -18.61 -15.86
N TYR A 171 -7.04 -17.33 -15.68
CA TYR A 171 -7.81 -16.22 -16.22
C TYR A 171 -7.77 -16.11 -17.76
N ALA A 172 -8.92 -16.29 -18.39
CA ALA A 172 -9.14 -16.13 -19.83
C ALA A 172 -9.96 -14.88 -20.21
N GLY A 173 -10.35 -14.05 -19.24
CA GLY A 173 -11.16 -12.85 -19.48
C GLY A 173 -10.43 -11.69 -20.17
N PRO A 174 -11.15 -10.58 -20.44
CA PRO A 174 -10.61 -9.41 -21.13
C PRO A 174 -9.48 -8.72 -20.34
N ARG A 175 -8.67 -7.91 -21.01
CA ARG A 175 -7.69 -7.00 -20.37
C ARG A 175 -7.88 -5.60 -20.95
N GLY A 176 -8.69 -4.80 -20.28
CA GLY A 176 -8.92 -3.39 -20.62
C GLY A 176 -7.93 -2.45 -19.94
N THR A 177 -8.20 -1.15 -20.01
CA THR A 177 -7.48 -0.13 -19.26
C THR A 177 -8.43 0.68 -18.37
N TYR A 178 -8.03 0.92 -17.13
CA TYR A 178 -8.72 1.80 -16.19
C TYR A 178 -8.72 3.27 -16.64
N THR A 179 -7.79 3.67 -17.52
CA THR A 179 -7.61 5.08 -17.94
C THR A 179 -8.70 5.63 -18.85
N GLU A 180 -9.49 4.75 -19.46
CA GLU A 180 -10.54 5.10 -20.44
C GLU A 180 -11.95 5.08 -19.83
N LYS A 181 -12.06 4.79 -18.52
CA LYS A 181 -13.35 4.65 -17.82
C LYS A 181 -13.56 5.77 -16.82
N SER A 182 -14.81 6.20 -16.67
CA SER A 182 -15.22 7.09 -15.58
C SER A 182 -15.29 6.35 -14.25
N VAL A 183 -15.20 7.10 -13.14
CA VAL A 183 -15.43 6.56 -11.79
C VAL A 183 -16.76 5.80 -11.72
N GLN A 184 -17.82 6.34 -12.32
CA GLN A 184 -19.13 5.67 -12.34
C GLN A 184 -19.07 4.32 -13.05
N GLN A 185 -18.45 4.23 -14.23
CA GLN A 185 -18.30 2.95 -14.94
C GLN A 185 -17.51 1.93 -14.11
N LEU A 186 -16.41 2.35 -13.49
CA LEU A 186 -15.58 1.48 -12.65
C LEU A 186 -16.35 0.95 -11.43
N VAL A 187 -17.10 1.82 -10.73
CA VAL A 187 -17.89 1.44 -9.54
C VAL A 187 -19.10 0.57 -9.92
N CYS A 188 -19.83 0.91 -11.00
CA CYS A 188 -20.96 0.09 -11.45
C CYS A 188 -20.51 -1.29 -11.95
N GLU A 189 -19.38 -1.39 -12.66
CA GLU A 189 -18.82 -2.70 -13.06
C GLU A 189 -18.34 -3.52 -11.85
N LEU A 190 -17.91 -2.89 -10.76
CA LEU A 190 -17.60 -3.59 -9.51
C LEU A 190 -18.88 -4.15 -8.87
N LYS A 191 -19.92 -3.31 -8.71
CA LYS A 191 -21.27 -3.69 -8.22
C LYS A 191 -21.87 -4.86 -9.00
N GLN A 192 -21.65 -4.91 -10.32
CA GLN A 192 -22.22 -5.94 -11.19
C GLN A 192 -21.44 -7.26 -11.22
N ARG A 193 -20.15 -7.27 -10.86
CA ARG A 193 -19.26 -8.44 -11.05
C ARG A 193 -18.71 -9.04 -9.77
N VAL A 194 -18.68 -8.29 -8.67
CA VAL A 194 -18.07 -8.73 -7.41
C VAL A 194 -19.14 -8.78 -6.32
N ASP A 195 -19.52 -10.01 -5.97
CA ASP A 195 -20.29 -10.30 -4.77
C ASP A 195 -19.33 -10.54 -3.60
N MET A 196 -19.50 -9.79 -2.52
CA MET A 196 -18.67 -9.82 -1.31
C MET A 196 -19.29 -10.70 -0.21
N ARG A 197 -19.90 -11.81 -0.62
CA ARG A 197 -20.60 -12.77 0.25
C ARG A 197 -19.71 -13.33 1.36
N THR A 198 -20.28 -13.41 2.56
CA THR A 198 -19.76 -14.21 3.67
C THR A 198 -20.44 -15.58 3.72
N LEU A 199 -19.73 -16.58 4.25
CA LEU A 199 -20.28 -17.92 4.45
C LEU A 199 -21.43 -17.93 5.47
N SER A 200 -22.40 -18.80 5.25
CA SER A 200 -23.59 -18.99 6.08
C SER A 200 -23.73 -20.44 6.55
N LYS A 201 -24.68 -20.68 7.47
CA LYS A 201 -24.96 -22.01 8.03
C LYS A 201 -25.54 -23.01 7.01
N GLU A 202 -26.06 -22.51 5.89
CA GLU A 202 -26.58 -23.28 4.77
C GLU A 202 -25.47 -23.79 3.83
N ASP A 203 -24.26 -23.23 3.89
CA ASP A 203 -23.16 -23.58 2.98
C ASP A 203 -22.54 -24.96 3.29
N GLU A 204 -22.34 -25.77 2.25
CA GLU A 204 -21.59 -27.03 2.34
C GLU A 204 -20.08 -26.77 2.21
N PRO A 205 -19.21 -27.53 2.91
CA PRO A 205 -19.52 -28.73 3.70
C PRO A 205 -19.95 -28.44 5.16
N PHE A 206 -19.98 -27.18 5.59
CA PHE A 206 -20.19 -26.83 7.00
C PHE A 206 -21.51 -27.35 7.56
N ARG A 207 -22.57 -27.30 6.75
CA ARG A 207 -23.89 -27.84 7.11
C ARG A 207 -23.86 -29.34 7.35
N SER A 208 -23.36 -30.14 6.40
CA SER A 208 -23.27 -31.60 6.54
C SER A 208 -22.26 -32.08 7.60
N LEU A 209 -21.25 -31.27 7.92
CA LEU A 209 -20.30 -31.51 9.02
C LEU A 209 -20.84 -31.14 10.41
N GLY A 210 -22.06 -30.59 10.53
CA GLY A 210 -22.64 -30.16 11.79
C GLY A 210 -22.03 -28.87 12.37
N LEU A 211 -21.34 -28.09 11.53
CA LEU A 211 -20.67 -26.83 11.91
C LEU A 211 -21.57 -25.60 11.68
N ALA A 212 -22.76 -25.79 11.11
CA ALA A 212 -23.78 -24.77 10.81
C ALA A 212 -23.98 -23.75 11.95
N GLU A 213 -24.25 -24.23 13.17
CA GLU A 213 -24.54 -23.40 14.35
C GLU A 213 -23.36 -22.53 14.83
N SER A 214 -22.16 -22.70 14.26
CA SER A 214 -21.03 -21.83 14.58
C SER A 214 -21.07 -20.51 13.80
N PHE A 215 -21.77 -20.44 12.68
CA PHE A 215 -21.85 -19.23 11.85
C PHE A 215 -22.84 -18.21 12.46
N PRO A 216 -22.63 -16.89 12.31
CA PRO A 216 -23.59 -15.90 12.79
C PRO A 216 -24.91 -15.95 12.00
N ASP A 217 -26.05 -15.84 12.70
CA ASP A 217 -27.38 -15.72 12.06
C ASP A 217 -27.62 -14.37 11.38
N ALA A 218 -27.03 -13.30 11.92
CA ALA A 218 -27.14 -11.95 11.38
C ALA A 218 -26.08 -11.72 10.29
N PRO A 219 -26.37 -10.95 9.24
CA PRO A 219 -25.37 -10.56 8.24
C PRO A 219 -24.28 -9.66 8.86
N LEU A 220 -23.10 -9.63 8.22
CA LEU A 220 -21.96 -8.81 8.66
C LEU A 220 -22.30 -7.32 8.77
N PHE A 221 -23.17 -6.83 7.88
CA PHE A 221 -23.75 -5.49 7.94
C PHE A 221 -25.27 -5.57 7.95
N ASP A 222 -25.92 -4.71 8.72
CA ASP A 222 -27.37 -4.49 8.63
C ASP A 222 -27.71 -3.90 7.26
N GLU A 223 -28.44 -4.66 6.43
CA GLU A 223 -28.88 -4.27 5.09
C GLU A 223 -29.70 -2.97 5.08
N ARG A 224 -30.32 -2.60 6.20
CA ARG A 224 -31.12 -1.37 6.33
C ARG A 224 -30.27 -0.15 6.67
N ARG A 225 -28.97 -0.35 6.95
CA ARG A 225 -28.05 0.70 7.39
C ARG A 225 -27.03 1.04 6.31
N CYS A 226 -27.20 2.23 5.73
CA CYS A 226 -26.16 2.88 4.93
C CYS A 226 -25.45 3.95 5.78
N TYR A 227 -24.12 3.92 5.81
CA TYR A 227 -23.26 4.86 6.51
C TYR A 227 -22.94 6.07 5.61
N ASN A 228 -22.96 7.28 6.14
CA ASN A 228 -22.65 8.49 5.36
C ASN A 228 -21.18 8.56 4.94
N THR A 229 -20.28 8.17 5.85
CA THR A 229 -18.83 8.20 5.63
C THR A 229 -18.15 7.01 6.31
N CYS A 230 -17.25 6.35 5.58
CA CYS A 230 -16.50 5.19 6.04
C CYS A 230 -15.01 5.40 5.81
N ALA A 231 -14.17 5.18 6.81
CA ALA A 231 -12.71 5.24 6.67
C ALA A 231 -12.13 3.82 6.61
N ILE A 232 -11.33 3.56 5.57
CA ILE A 232 -10.47 2.38 5.48
C ILE A 232 -9.06 2.83 5.85
N VAL A 233 -8.61 2.44 7.04
CA VAL A 233 -7.28 2.81 7.55
C VAL A 233 -6.28 1.75 7.09
N SER A 234 -5.36 2.12 6.19
CA SER A 234 -4.28 1.23 5.81
C SER A 234 -3.34 0.95 7.00
N ASN A 235 -2.41 0.01 6.83
CA ASN A 235 -1.40 -0.24 7.86
C ASN A 235 -0.10 0.54 7.62
N ALA A 236 -0.02 1.35 6.55
CA ALA A 236 1.24 1.88 6.01
C ALA A 236 2.06 2.72 7.00
N GLY A 237 3.38 2.64 6.89
CA GLY A 237 4.31 3.45 7.69
C GLY A 237 4.11 4.96 7.61
N SER A 238 3.49 5.47 6.54
CA SER A 238 3.19 6.88 6.31
C SER A 238 2.10 7.45 7.24
N LEU A 239 1.37 6.61 7.97
CA LEU A 239 0.47 7.03 9.05
C LEU A 239 1.24 7.52 10.29
N TYR A 240 2.47 7.06 10.53
CA TYR A 240 3.24 7.44 11.72
C TYR A 240 3.55 8.95 11.73
N LYS A 241 3.13 9.64 12.79
CA LYS A 241 3.15 11.12 12.94
C LYS A 241 2.36 11.86 11.86
N SER A 242 1.32 11.26 11.31
CA SER A 242 0.43 11.90 10.34
C SER A 242 -0.59 12.86 10.97
N GLY A 243 -0.95 12.68 12.25
CA GLY A 243 -1.99 13.48 12.91
C GLY A 243 -3.42 13.22 12.40
N LEU A 244 -3.65 12.15 11.63
CA LEU A 244 -4.94 11.87 10.98
C LEU A 244 -6.01 11.27 11.91
N GLY A 245 -5.70 11.04 13.19
CA GLY A 245 -6.58 10.27 14.08
C GLY A 245 -7.98 10.89 14.28
N ALA A 246 -8.05 12.23 14.39
CA ALA A 246 -9.33 12.93 14.50
C ALA A 246 -10.16 12.88 13.21
N PHE A 247 -9.51 12.89 12.04
CA PHE A 247 -10.17 12.72 10.74
C PHE A 247 -10.69 11.29 10.57
N ILE A 248 -9.92 10.28 11.00
CA ILE A 248 -10.37 8.88 10.97
C ILE A 248 -11.59 8.70 11.90
N ASP A 249 -11.50 9.19 13.14
CA ASP A 249 -12.58 9.02 14.12
C ASP A 249 -13.85 9.85 13.81
N SER A 250 -13.82 10.80 12.88
CA SER A 250 -15.03 11.50 12.40
C SER A 250 -15.90 10.68 11.45
N HIS A 251 -15.43 9.51 10.99
CA HIS A 251 -16.21 8.61 10.12
C HIS A 251 -17.15 7.72 10.93
N GLU A 252 -18.31 7.35 10.38
CA GLU A 252 -19.29 6.51 11.08
C GLU A 252 -18.83 5.05 11.20
N LEU A 253 -18.24 4.51 10.12
CA LEU A 253 -17.61 3.20 10.07
C LEU A 253 -16.09 3.36 9.92
N VAL A 254 -15.30 2.67 10.75
CA VAL A 254 -13.83 2.60 10.60
C VAL A 254 -13.40 1.15 10.43
N VAL A 255 -12.79 0.85 9.29
CA VAL A 255 -12.24 -0.47 8.94
C VAL A 255 -10.74 -0.49 9.19
N ARG A 256 -10.25 -1.53 9.87
CA ARG A 256 -8.83 -1.79 10.13
C ARG A 256 -8.43 -3.20 9.73
N PHE A 257 -7.12 -3.46 9.64
CA PHE A 257 -6.59 -4.73 9.15
C PHE A 257 -5.70 -5.44 10.15
N ASN A 258 -5.84 -6.76 10.23
CA ASN A 258 -4.87 -7.65 10.88
C ASN A 258 -4.60 -7.21 12.34
N HIS A 259 -3.34 -7.29 12.78
CA HIS A 259 -2.90 -6.93 14.14
C HIS A 259 -2.59 -5.42 14.32
N ALA A 260 -3.09 -4.54 13.44
CA ALA A 260 -2.81 -3.11 13.49
C ALA A 260 -3.36 -2.43 14.78
N PRO A 261 -2.49 -1.88 15.66
CA PRO A 261 -2.87 -1.37 16.98
C PRO A 261 -3.30 0.10 16.93
N THR A 262 -4.31 0.47 17.72
CA THR A 262 -4.69 1.89 17.95
C THR A 262 -3.98 2.48 19.17
N GLU A 263 -3.78 1.68 20.22
CA GLU A 263 -3.08 2.09 21.44
C GLU A 263 -1.63 2.53 21.13
N GLY A 264 -1.21 3.65 21.71
CA GLY A 264 0.08 4.29 21.39
C GLY A 264 0.12 5.11 20.09
N TYR A 265 -0.90 4.99 19.22
CA TYR A 265 -0.94 5.63 17.90
C TYR A 265 -2.22 6.46 17.64
N THR A 266 -3.06 6.69 18.66
CA THR A 266 -4.40 7.30 18.50
C THR A 266 -4.39 8.68 17.85
N SER A 267 -3.35 9.51 18.04
CA SER A 267 -3.21 10.80 17.35
C SER A 267 -3.09 10.67 15.83
N ASP A 268 -2.54 9.56 15.37
CA ASP A 268 -2.21 9.28 13.98
C ASP A 268 -3.29 8.44 13.29
N VAL A 269 -3.76 7.40 13.97
CA VAL A 269 -4.66 6.40 13.37
C VAL A 269 -6.06 6.38 13.98
N GLY A 270 -6.34 7.20 14.98
CA GLY A 270 -7.64 7.24 15.68
C GLY A 270 -7.81 6.09 16.68
N SER A 271 -8.95 6.10 17.37
CA SER A 271 -9.32 5.15 18.41
C SER A 271 -10.42 4.17 17.97
N LYS A 272 -11.30 4.59 17.04
CA LYS A 272 -12.48 3.83 16.61
C LYS A 272 -12.09 2.62 15.76
N THR A 273 -12.76 1.49 15.98
CA THR A 273 -12.71 0.32 15.08
C THR A 273 -14.12 -0.27 15.02
N SER A 274 -14.77 -0.23 13.87
CA SER A 274 -16.11 -0.78 13.67
C SER A 274 -16.05 -2.19 13.06
N LEU A 275 -15.13 -2.37 12.10
CA LEU A 275 -14.82 -3.65 11.45
C LEU A 275 -13.32 -3.88 11.46
N ARG A 276 -12.89 -5.10 11.75
CA ARG A 276 -11.50 -5.55 11.56
C ARG A 276 -11.45 -6.73 10.59
N ILE A 277 -10.76 -6.54 9.48
CA ILE A 277 -10.56 -7.57 8.44
C ILE A 277 -9.23 -8.28 8.71
N LEU A 278 -9.26 -9.60 8.83
CA LEU A 278 -8.14 -10.45 9.20
C LEU A 278 -7.81 -11.40 8.03
N ASN A 279 -6.54 -11.54 7.66
CA ASN A 279 -6.12 -12.71 6.90
C ASN A 279 -6.02 -13.94 7.83
N SER A 280 -6.18 -15.13 7.27
CA SER A 280 -6.08 -16.40 8.00
C SER A 280 -4.78 -16.51 8.80
N GLN A 281 -3.65 -16.10 8.24
CA GLN A 281 -2.36 -16.09 8.95
C GLN A 281 -2.41 -15.38 10.32
N VAL A 282 -3.18 -14.30 10.44
CA VAL A 282 -3.37 -13.57 11.72
C VAL A 282 -4.27 -14.31 12.69
N VAL A 283 -5.28 -15.01 12.20
CA VAL A 283 -6.17 -15.85 13.00
C VAL A 283 -5.44 -17.11 13.50
N SER A 284 -4.61 -17.73 12.66
CA SER A 284 -3.98 -19.03 12.91
C SER A 284 -2.66 -19.00 13.69
N LYS A 285 -1.81 -17.98 13.51
CA LYS A 285 -0.46 -18.01 14.10
C LYS A 285 -0.47 -17.54 15.57
N PRO A 286 0.04 -18.34 16.54
CA PRO A 286 0.02 -17.99 17.96
C PRO A 286 0.65 -16.64 18.32
N VAL A 287 1.63 -16.16 17.53
CA VAL A 287 2.31 -14.86 17.73
C VAL A 287 1.36 -13.65 17.74
N PHE A 288 0.17 -13.77 17.12
CA PHE A 288 -0.82 -12.68 17.11
C PHE A 288 -1.82 -12.76 18.27
N GLY A 289 -1.82 -13.84 19.06
CA GLY A 289 -2.68 -14.00 20.23
C GLY A 289 -4.18 -13.86 19.94
N PHE A 290 -4.65 -14.34 18.78
CA PHE A 290 -5.99 -14.05 18.25
C PHE A 290 -7.13 -14.30 19.25
N LEU A 291 -7.10 -15.44 19.96
CA LEU A 291 -8.18 -15.87 20.86
C LEU A 291 -8.26 -15.06 22.18
N ASP A 292 -7.18 -14.40 22.58
CA ASP A 292 -7.03 -13.80 23.92
C ASP A 292 -6.83 -12.27 23.87
N SER A 293 -6.28 -11.74 22.77
CA SER A 293 -6.00 -10.32 22.62
C SER A 293 -7.28 -9.46 22.64
N PRO A 294 -7.29 -8.31 23.33
CA PRO A 294 -8.43 -7.37 23.28
C PRO A 294 -8.58 -6.72 21.89
N LEU A 295 -7.56 -6.78 21.03
CA LEU A 295 -7.57 -6.17 19.69
C LEU A 295 -8.64 -6.74 18.74
N TYR A 296 -9.10 -7.96 19.03
CA TYR A 296 -10.09 -8.71 18.24
C TYR A 296 -11.43 -8.87 18.97
N ARG A 297 -11.72 -8.06 19.98
CA ARG A 297 -12.95 -8.15 20.78
C ARG A 297 -13.75 -6.85 20.75
N GLY A 298 -15.08 -6.96 20.71
CA GLY A 298 -16.00 -5.82 20.78
C GLY A 298 -16.23 -5.05 19.47
N MET A 299 -15.80 -5.59 18.32
CA MET A 299 -16.10 -5.06 16.99
C MET A 299 -16.56 -6.18 16.04
N MET A 300 -17.01 -5.81 14.84
CA MET A 300 -17.26 -6.80 13.78
C MET A 300 -15.92 -7.34 13.28
N LEU A 301 -15.85 -8.66 13.05
CA LEU A 301 -14.70 -9.33 12.46
C LEU A 301 -15.08 -9.98 11.14
N LEU A 302 -14.18 -9.90 10.17
CA LEU A 302 -14.23 -10.69 8.93
C LEU A 302 -12.87 -11.33 8.70
N ALA A 303 -12.80 -12.66 8.65
CA ALA A 303 -11.59 -13.36 8.24
C ALA A 303 -11.68 -13.83 6.78
N TRP A 304 -10.55 -13.86 6.09
CA TRP A 304 -10.42 -14.40 4.73
C TRP A 304 -9.17 -15.28 4.61
N ASP A 305 -9.27 -16.33 3.81
CA ASP A 305 -8.18 -17.25 3.45
C ASP A 305 -8.23 -17.49 1.93
N PRO A 306 -7.08 -17.53 1.22
CA PRO A 306 -7.08 -17.79 -0.20
C PRO A 306 -7.21 -19.27 -0.53
N SER A 307 -8.30 -19.64 -1.21
CA SER A 307 -8.40 -20.93 -1.89
C SER A 307 -7.58 -20.95 -3.18
N ASN A 308 -7.38 -22.14 -3.76
CA ASN A 308 -7.07 -22.27 -5.18
C ASN A 308 -8.20 -21.65 -6.03
N TYR A 309 -7.87 -21.05 -7.18
CA TYR A 309 -8.74 -20.22 -8.02
C TYR A 309 -10.08 -20.86 -8.40
N SER A 310 -10.09 -22.18 -8.63
CA SER A 310 -11.29 -22.93 -9.02
C SER A 310 -11.78 -23.91 -7.95
N ALA A 311 -11.28 -23.79 -6.71
CA ALA A 311 -11.64 -24.72 -5.64
C ALA A 311 -13.09 -24.54 -5.15
N THR A 312 -13.70 -25.66 -4.81
CA THR A 312 -14.94 -25.73 -4.03
C THR A 312 -14.68 -25.38 -2.56
N LEU A 313 -15.75 -25.08 -1.81
CA LEU A 313 -15.67 -24.86 -0.36
C LEU A 313 -15.19 -26.11 0.40
N ASP A 314 -15.46 -27.32 -0.11
CA ASP A 314 -14.98 -28.58 0.48
C ASP A 314 -13.47 -28.80 0.29
N GLU A 315 -12.95 -28.53 -0.91
CA GLU A 315 -11.51 -28.59 -1.19
C GLU A 315 -10.72 -27.56 -0.38
N TRP A 316 -11.28 -26.35 -0.24
CA TRP A 316 -10.72 -25.28 0.58
C TRP A 316 -10.79 -25.61 2.08
N TYR A 317 -11.92 -26.12 2.58
CA TYR A 317 -12.05 -26.53 3.99
C TYR A 317 -11.00 -27.60 4.37
N LYS A 318 -10.72 -28.53 3.46
CA LYS A 318 -9.70 -29.57 3.64
C LYS A 318 -8.26 -29.06 3.52
N ASN A 319 -8.02 -27.99 2.76
CA ASN A 319 -6.68 -27.46 2.46
C ASN A 319 -6.65 -25.91 2.42
N PRO A 320 -6.88 -25.23 3.56
CA PRO A 320 -6.73 -23.78 3.64
C PRO A 320 -5.23 -23.39 3.67
N ASP A 321 -4.91 -22.14 3.33
CA ASP A 321 -3.51 -21.65 3.31
C ASP A 321 -2.92 -21.55 4.74
N PHE A 322 -3.77 -21.25 5.72
CA PHE A 322 -3.50 -21.41 7.16
C PHE A 322 -4.71 -22.02 7.87
N ASP A 323 -4.51 -22.63 9.05
CA ASP A 323 -5.58 -23.20 9.89
C ASP A 323 -6.51 -22.10 10.43
N LEU A 324 -7.45 -21.65 9.59
CA LEU A 324 -8.44 -20.63 9.89
C LEU A 324 -9.56 -21.18 10.77
N PHE A 325 -9.95 -22.44 10.55
CA PHE A 325 -11.20 -23.00 11.08
C PHE A 325 -11.11 -23.32 12.57
N SER A 326 -10.01 -23.92 13.05
CA SER A 326 -9.86 -24.26 14.47
C SER A 326 -9.98 -23.03 15.39
N PRO A 327 -9.20 -21.94 15.19
CA PRO A 327 -9.36 -20.71 15.97
C PRO A 327 -10.66 -19.94 15.68
N TYR A 328 -11.24 -20.05 14.48
CA TYR A 328 -12.55 -19.45 14.19
C TYR A 328 -13.66 -20.07 15.05
N PHE A 329 -13.77 -21.41 15.04
CA PHE A 329 -14.79 -22.12 15.81
C PHE A 329 -14.57 -21.94 17.31
N GLU A 330 -13.33 -21.99 17.80
CA GLU A 330 -13.04 -21.70 19.20
C GLU A 330 -13.43 -20.27 19.60
N HIS A 331 -13.16 -19.27 18.77
CA HIS A 331 -13.60 -17.89 19.02
C HIS A 331 -15.13 -17.77 19.05
N ARG A 332 -15.85 -18.45 18.16
CA ARG A 332 -17.32 -18.46 18.13
C ARG A 332 -17.92 -19.12 19.38
N VAL A 333 -17.30 -20.18 19.92
CA VAL A 333 -17.68 -20.78 21.21
C VAL A 333 -17.39 -19.84 22.38
N ARG A 334 -16.23 -19.17 22.40
CA ARG A 334 -15.87 -18.19 23.46
C ARG A 334 -16.72 -16.91 23.43
N HIS A 335 -17.19 -16.50 22.25
CA HIS A 335 -17.91 -15.23 22.03
C HIS A 335 -19.16 -15.41 21.14
N PRO A 336 -20.20 -16.14 21.60
CA PRO A 336 -21.34 -16.53 20.75
C PRO A 336 -22.13 -15.33 20.20
N SER A 337 -22.22 -14.23 20.93
CA SER A 337 -22.85 -12.97 20.50
C SER A 337 -21.96 -12.05 19.64
N GLY A 338 -20.69 -12.41 19.41
CA GLY A 338 -19.76 -11.61 18.61
C GLY A 338 -19.98 -11.80 17.10
N VAL A 339 -20.05 -10.69 16.35
CA VAL A 339 -20.14 -10.71 14.88
C VAL A 339 -18.78 -11.10 14.29
N PHE A 340 -18.61 -12.38 13.91
CA PHE A 340 -17.41 -12.87 13.25
C PHE A 340 -17.76 -13.77 12.05
N HIS A 341 -17.53 -13.24 10.86
CA HIS A 341 -17.79 -13.92 9.60
C HIS A 341 -16.52 -14.43 8.94
N LEU A 342 -16.67 -15.45 8.10
CA LEU A 342 -15.70 -15.86 7.11
C LEU A 342 -16.16 -15.34 5.74
N LEU A 343 -15.24 -14.76 4.97
CA LEU A 343 -15.47 -14.43 3.57
C LEU A 343 -15.53 -15.72 2.75
N ASP A 344 -16.42 -15.79 1.76
CA ASP A 344 -16.33 -16.84 0.73
C ASP A 344 -15.03 -16.66 -0.06
N PRO A 345 -14.12 -17.65 -0.11
CA PRO A 345 -12.82 -17.48 -0.77
C PRO A 345 -12.95 -17.20 -2.28
N ARG A 346 -14.09 -17.53 -2.90
CA ARG A 346 -14.37 -17.24 -4.32
C ARG A 346 -14.51 -15.72 -4.57
N ALA A 347 -14.95 -14.95 -3.58
CA ALA A 347 -15.04 -13.49 -3.67
C ALA A 347 -13.67 -12.81 -3.85
N LEU A 348 -12.59 -13.42 -3.33
CA LEU A 348 -11.22 -12.96 -3.55
C LEU A 348 -10.84 -13.03 -5.03
N TRP A 349 -11.30 -14.08 -5.72
CA TRP A 349 -10.99 -14.35 -7.11
C TRP A 349 -11.85 -13.55 -8.07
N THR A 350 -13.15 -13.35 -7.80
CA THR A 350 -13.98 -12.40 -8.59
C THR A 350 -13.47 -10.96 -8.46
N LEU A 351 -13.03 -10.55 -7.27
CA LEU A 351 -12.37 -9.25 -7.06
C LEU A 351 -11.02 -9.15 -7.79
N TRP A 352 -10.23 -10.23 -7.81
CA TRP A 352 -9.00 -10.31 -8.61
C TRP A 352 -9.27 -10.17 -10.10
N GLU A 353 -10.30 -10.84 -10.61
CA GLU A 353 -10.72 -10.75 -12.01
C GLU A 353 -11.19 -9.35 -12.39
N TYR A 354 -11.91 -8.67 -11.50
CA TYR A 354 -12.26 -7.26 -11.68
C TYR A 354 -11.00 -6.41 -11.88
N ILE A 355 -9.97 -6.56 -11.02
CA ILE A 355 -8.70 -5.82 -11.17
C ILE A 355 -8.01 -6.19 -12.48
N GLN A 356 -7.84 -7.48 -12.78
CA GLN A 356 -7.17 -7.93 -14.02
C GLN A 356 -7.92 -7.47 -15.28
N SER A 357 -9.26 -7.40 -15.25
CA SER A 357 -10.05 -6.93 -16.39
C SER A 357 -9.85 -5.44 -16.71
N HIS A 358 -9.32 -4.65 -15.76
CA HIS A 358 -9.02 -3.23 -15.89
C HIS A 358 -7.53 -2.91 -16.09
N ILE A 359 -6.68 -3.94 -16.16
CA ILE A 359 -5.23 -3.78 -16.31
C ILE A 359 -4.77 -4.46 -17.61
N PRO A 360 -4.07 -3.73 -18.52
CA PRO A 360 -3.77 -4.24 -19.86
C PRO A 360 -2.71 -5.35 -19.88
N ILE A 361 -2.00 -5.56 -18.77
CA ILE A 361 -0.94 -6.57 -18.62
C ILE A 361 -1.27 -7.58 -17.52
N ARG A 362 -0.51 -8.68 -17.42
CA ARG A 362 -0.78 -9.74 -16.44
C ARG A 362 -0.42 -9.26 -15.04
N ILE A 363 -1.40 -9.25 -14.13
CA ILE A 363 -1.15 -8.95 -12.71
C ILE A 363 -0.72 -10.21 -11.95
N ARG A 364 -0.27 -10.03 -10.71
CA ARG A 364 0.21 -11.10 -9.84
C ARG A 364 -0.89 -12.13 -9.56
N LYS A 365 -0.62 -13.43 -9.75
CA LYS A 365 -1.56 -14.56 -9.56
C LYS A 365 -1.75 -14.91 -8.07
N ASN A 366 -2.02 -13.90 -7.26
CA ASN A 366 -2.27 -13.93 -5.82
C ASN A 366 -3.50 -13.05 -5.56
N PRO A 367 -4.29 -13.32 -4.50
CA PRO A 367 -5.51 -12.57 -4.22
C PRO A 367 -5.21 -11.08 -3.93
N PRO A 368 -6.22 -10.20 -4.05
CA PRO A 368 -6.10 -8.78 -3.74
C PRO A 368 -5.70 -8.54 -2.28
N SER A 369 -5.16 -7.36 -1.96
CA SER A 369 -4.89 -7.00 -0.58
C SER A 369 -6.15 -6.82 0.24
N SER A 370 -6.04 -7.01 1.56
CA SER A 370 -7.14 -6.73 2.49
C SER A 370 -7.63 -5.27 2.39
N GLY A 371 -6.76 -4.33 1.99
CA GLY A 371 -7.14 -2.93 1.75
C GLY A 371 -8.14 -2.77 0.62
N PHE A 372 -7.89 -3.42 -0.53
CA PHE A 372 -8.80 -3.39 -1.67
C PHE A 372 -10.06 -4.26 -1.44
N LEU A 373 -9.91 -5.35 -0.67
CA LEU A 373 -11.02 -6.16 -0.17
C LEU A 373 -11.99 -5.31 0.68
N GLY A 374 -11.45 -4.51 1.62
CA GLY A 374 -12.23 -3.61 2.45
C GLY A 374 -12.96 -2.54 1.66
N LEU A 375 -12.42 -2.10 0.51
CA LEU A 375 -13.11 -1.20 -0.41
C LEU A 375 -14.33 -1.88 -1.02
N ALA A 376 -14.14 -3.02 -1.71
CA ALA A 376 -15.25 -3.76 -2.33
C ALA A 376 -16.35 -4.12 -1.31
N LEU A 377 -15.96 -4.47 -0.08
CA LEU A 377 -16.87 -4.81 1.00
C LEU A 377 -17.68 -3.62 1.54
N THR A 378 -17.15 -2.39 1.50
CA THR A 378 -17.81 -1.21 2.10
C THR A 378 -18.64 -0.40 1.13
N LEU A 379 -18.37 -0.45 -0.18
CA LEU A 379 -19.13 0.29 -1.20
C LEU A 379 -20.65 0.02 -1.25
N PRO A 380 -21.18 -1.18 -0.90
CA PRO A 380 -22.62 -1.41 -0.77
C PRO A 380 -23.25 -0.69 0.44
N HIS A 381 -22.46 -0.36 1.46
CA HIS A 381 -22.95 0.07 2.78
C HIS A 381 -22.55 1.51 3.13
N CYS A 382 -21.78 2.20 2.28
CA CYS A 382 -21.15 3.48 2.59
C CYS A 382 -21.36 4.47 1.44
N ARG A 383 -22.01 5.61 1.67
CA ARG A 383 -22.20 6.66 0.65
C ARG A 383 -20.85 7.20 0.14
N LEU A 384 -19.87 7.36 1.03
CA LEU A 384 -18.48 7.73 0.69
C LEU A 384 -17.50 6.87 1.49
N VAL A 385 -16.46 6.37 0.81
CA VAL A 385 -15.38 5.57 1.39
C VAL A 385 -14.05 6.29 1.21
N ASP A 386 -13.38 6.63 2.31
CA ASP A 386 -12.06 7.26 2.33
C ASP A 386 -10.97 6.23 2.68
N LEU A 387 -10.08 5.94 1.73
CA LEU A 387 -8.94 5.05 1.92
C LEU A 387 -7.72 5.85 2.39
N VAL A 388 -7.44 5.80 3.68
CA VAL A 388 -6.38 6.57 4.36
C VAL A 388 -5.03 5.85 4.22
N GLU A 389 -4.04 6.55 3.65
CA GLU A 389 -2.67 6.09 3.38
C GLU A 389 -2.61 4.75 2.62
N TYR A 390 -3.62 4.46 1.80
CA TYR A 390 -3.60 3.33 0.88
C TYR A 390 -2.76 3.66 -0.38
N VAL A 391 -3.07 4.81 -1.01
CA VAL A 391 -2.18 5.46 -1.97
C VAL A 391 -1.21 6.36 -1.18
N PRO A 392 0.12 6.23 -1.34
CA PRO A 392 1.06 6.99 -0.52
C PRO A 392 1.01 8.50 -0.74
N SER A 393 0.86 9.25 0.35
CA SER A 393 1.00 10.71 0.35
C SER A 393 2.47 11.15 0.28
N LEU A 394 2.72 12.46 0.38
CA LEU A 394 4.04 13.06 0.62
C LEU A 394 4.75 12.55 1.89
N ARG A 395 4.07 11.76 2.76
CA ARG A 395 4.64 11.02 3.88
C ARG A 395 5.18 9.63 3.50
N LEU A 396 5.22 9.28 2.21
CA LEU A 396 5.80 8.05 1.69
C LEU A 396 7.16 7.77 2.36
N THR A 397 7.25 6.60 2.98
CA THR A 397 8.40 6.15 3.77
C THR A 397 8.73 4.71 3.40
N LYS A 398 9.94 4.28 3.76
CA LYS A 398 10.34 2.87 3.66
C LYS A 398 9.80 2.01 4.80
N ARG A 399 9.30 2.61 5.89
CA ARG A 399 8.68 1.88 6.99
C ARG A 399 7.46 1.10 6.48
N CYS A 400 7.42 -0.21 6.72
CA CYS A 400 6.33 -1.07 6.26
C CYS A 400 4.99 -0.71 6.94
N HIS A 401 4.94 -0.80 8.27
CA HIS A 401 3.76 -0.47 9.07
C HIS A 401 4.01 0.67 10.06
N TYR A 402 3.00 1.47 10.40
CA TYR A 402 3.20 2.64 11.29
C TYR A 402 3.78 2.31 12.67
N TRP A 403 3.48 1.11 13.18
CA TRP A 403 3.98 0.61 14.46
C TRP A 403 5.35 -0.08 14.39
N ASP A 404 5.79 -0.48 13.19
CA ASP A 404 7.07 -1.17 12.99
C ASP A 404 8.23 -0.17 12.90
N VAL A 405 9.42 -0.57 13.36
CA VAL A 405 10.65 0.22 13.18
C VAL A 405 11.44 -0.21 11.93
N THR A 406 11.09 -1.32 11.31
CA THR A 406 11.79 -1.90 10.16
C THR A 406 11.45 -1.18 8.85
N GLU A 407 12.46 -1.02 8.00
CA GLU A 407 12.28 -0.53 6.63
C GLU A 407 12.02 -1.72 5.69
N ASP A 408 10.84 -1.75 5.09
CA ASP A 408 10.55 -2.54 3.89
C ASP A 408 9.58 -1.77 2.98
N SER A 409 10.09 -1.26 1.85
CA SER A 409 9.28 -0.59 0.83
C SER A 409 8.34 -1.53 0.08
N SER A 410 8.55 -2.84 0.21
CA SER A 410 7.79 -3.87 -0.50
C SER A 410 6.32 -3.92 -0.07
N CYS A 411 6.04 -3.62 1.20
CA CYS A 411 4.70 -3.40 1.75
C CYS A 411 3.92 -2.25 1.07
N THR A 412 4.63 -1.29 0.46
CA THR A 412 4.00 -0.14 -0.22
C THR A 412 3.71 -0.42 -1.69
N PHE A 413 4.57 -1.16 -2.39
CA PHE A 413 4.50 -1.31 -3.85
C PHE A 413 4.05 -2.68 -4.34
N GLY A 414 4.15 -3.73 -3.51
CA GLY A 414 3.77 -5.10 -3.85
C GLY A 414 4.97 -6.04 -3.84
N VAL A 415 4.73 -7.22 -3.26
CA VAL A 415 5.58 -8.42 -3.42
C VAL A 415 4.71 -9.66 -3.50
N TRP A 416 3.60 -9.71 -2.77
CA TRP A 416 2.70 -10.87 -2.73
C TRP A 416 1.37 -10.57 -3.42
N HIS A 417 0.66 -9.52 -3.00
CA HIS A 417 -0.54 -8.98 -3.65
C HIS A 417 -0.21 -8.12 -4.89
N PRO A 418 -1.12 -7.94 -5.85
CA PRO A 418 -0.98 -7.03 -6.99
C PRO A 418 -1.15 -5.54 -6.61
N LEU A 419 -0.50 -5.07 -5.53
CA LEU A 419 -0.67 -3.71 -4.95
C LEU A 419 -0.49 -2.59 -5.97
N ALA A 420 0.45 -2.72 -6.91
CA ALA A 420 0.68 -1.72 -7.94
C ALA A 420 -0.54 -1.53 -8.86
N ALA A 421 -1.22 -2.63 -9.22
CA ALA A 421 -2.46 -2.59 -9.99
C ALA A 421 -3.61 -2.02 -9.15
N GLU A 422 -3.79 -2.51 -7.93
CA GLU A 422 -4.84 -2.04 -7.02
C GLU A 422 -4.75 -0.53 -6.79
N LYS A 423 -3.55 0.02 -6.51
CA LYS A 423 -3.36 1.46 -6.26
C LYS A 423 -3.58 2.32 -7.50
N LEU A 424 -3.22 1.84 -8.69
CA LEU A 424 -3.54 2.54 -9.94
C LEU A 424 -5.04 2.56 -10.22
N LEU A 425 -5.75 1.46 -9.90
CA LEU A 425 -7.20 1.37 -10.03
C LEU A 425 -7.93 2.21 -8.96
N THR A 426 -7.44 2.23 -7.73
CA THR A 426 -7.92 3.13 -6.66
C THR A 426 -7.75 4.61 -7.02
N LEU A 427 -6.65 4.99 -7.68
CA LEU A 427 -6.47 6.34 -8.22
C LEU A 427 -7.48 6.67 -9.34
N ALA A 428 -7.95 5.68 -10.10
CA ALA A 428 -8.98 5.86 -11.13
C ALA A 428 -10.42 5.87 -10.57
N LEU A 429 -10.63 5.27 -9.40
CA LEU A 429 -11.88 5.30 -8.62
C LEU A 429 -12.05 6.59 -7.78
N ASN A 430 -11.01 7.42 -7.70
CA ASN A 430 -10.95 8.57 -6.82
C ASN A 430 -11.77 9.79 -7.32
N ILE A 431 -12.51 10.42 -6.40
CA ILE A 431 -13.19 11.71 -6.62
C ILE A 431 -12.62 12.89 -5.79
N ALA A 432 -11.63 12.66 -4.93
CA ALA A 432 -10.96 13.72 -4.17
C ALA A 432 -9.90 14.44 -5.02
N ASP A 433 -9.55 15.68 -4.66
CA ASP A 433 -8.49 16.42 -5.35
C ASP A 433 -7.07 15.90 -5.03
N ASP A 434 -6.08 16.35 -5.80
CA ASP A 434 -4.69 15.93 -5.62
C ASP A 434 -4.08 16.36 -4.27
N ALA A 435 -4.60 17.41 -3.63
CA ALA A 435 -4.13 17.82 -2.30
C ALA A 435 -4.68 16.88 -1.22
N ALA A 436 -5.93 16.44 -1.31
CA ALA A 436 -6.50 15.40 -0.47
C ALA A 436 -5.71 14.08 -0.61
N VAL A 437 -5.46 13.61 -1.84
CA VAL A 437 -4.74 12.35 -2.06
C VAL A 437 -3.27 12.45 -1.63
N PHE A 438 -2.52 13.43 -2.13
CA PHE A 438 -1.06 13.42 -2.00
C PHE A 438 -0.53 14.28 -0.84
N SER A 439 -1.31 15.19 -0.25
CA SER A 439 -0.91 15.94 0.95
C SER A 439 -1.65 15.46 2.21
N GLN A 440 -2.98 15.30 2.14
CA GLN A 440 -3.78 14.86 3.30
C GLN A 440 -3.73 13.33 3.46
N GLY A 441 -3.53 12.59 2.37
CA GLY A 441 -3.27 11.15 2.38
C GLY A 441 -4.51 10.27 2.40
N TYR A 442 -5.59 10.68 1.73
CA TYR A 442 -6.74 9.79 1.51
C TYR A 442 -7.27 9.87 0.08
N VAL A 443 -7.71 8.73 -0.45
CA VAL A 443 -8.51 8.64 -1.68
C VAL A 443 -9.97 8.50 -1.31
N ARG A 444 -10.87 9.23 -1.99
CA ARG A 444 -12.32 9.13 -1.77
C ARG A 444 -12.99 8.39 -2.92
N VAL A 445 -13.77 7.36 -2.64
CA VAL A 445 -14.56 6.59 -3.61
C VAL A 445 -16.05 6.70 -3.25
N PRO A 446 -16.94 6.99 -4.21
CA PRO A 446 -18.39 6.98 -3.98
C PRO A 446 -18.94 5.56 -3.87
N GLY A 447 -19.86 5.34 -2.94
CA GLY A 447 -20.57 4.07 -2.79
C GLY A 447 -21.55 3.76 -3.92
N TYR A 448 -22.10 2.56 -3.89
CA TYR A 448 -23.05 2.08 -4.89
C TYR A 448 -24.34 2.91 -4.95
N ASP A 449 -24.84 3.39 -3.80
CA ASP A 449 -26.04 4.23 -3.73
C ASP A 449 -25.76 5.72 -4.00
N ALA A 450 -24.49 6.12 -4.04
CA ALA A 450 -24.08 7.48 -4.39
C ALA A 450 -24.02 7.69 -5.92
N LEU A 451 -24.21 6.64 -6.71
CA LEU A 451 -24.13 6.63 -8.17
C LEU A 451 -25.36 5.95 -8.78
N SER A 452 -25.71 6.33 -10.00
CA SER A 452 -26.72 5.61 -10.78
C SER A 452 -26.10 4.34 -11.38
N CYS A 453 -26.18 3.24 -10.63
CA CYS A 453 -25.77 1.89 -11.03
C CYS A 453 -26.92 0.89 -10.84
#